data_AF-A0A1G6B057-F1
#
_entry.id   AF-A0A1G6B057-F1
#
_cell.length_a   1.000
_cell.length_b   1.000
_cell.length_c   1.000
_cell.angle_alpha   90.00
_cell.angle_beta   90.00
_cell.angle_gamma   90.00
#
_symmetry.space_group_name_H-M   'P 1'
#
loop_
_entity.id
_entity.type
_entity.pdbx_description
1 polymer ?
#
loop_
_entity_poly.entity_id
_entity_poly.type
_entity_poly.pdbx_seq_one_letter_code
_entity_poly.pdbx_strand_id
1 'polypeptide(L)'
;MQGSGSLVSKDFFPENLEFDVNRIFPMVVVATMSSGKSTLINALLGKDILPNRNAACTSLPVSILDDDRPTKESVFITNKAGQTSVTSKDIDQVLEKANEDTNVKSIFIRSHIKGVLNTDRALLVIDTPGPNNSQNSEHEQALWGLMDKINGGLILYVLNATQLGINDDKYLIGEIKKLKTAKPNLSVIFALNKMDEIDEEYESVEDYVKTANRYLTENGFEGSTIIPVSAMAAMVFKKALAGTKMTRSECNLFEAFYSLYVPNDYSMKKYAITPDLKMQFETIEVKGKTYRIGDLNQALENTGISILEDCIQKAQIMGGKRLKNTIRIKG
;
A
#
# COMPACT_ATOMS: atom_id res chain seq x y z
N MET A 1 4.80 29.34 -16.54
CA MET A 1 4.60 27.88 -16.65
C MET A 1 5.87 27.20 -16.16
N GLN A 2 5.90 26.73 -14.91
CA GLN A 2 6.96 25.81 -14.46
C GLN A 2 6.39 24.40 -14.62
N GLY A 3 7.04 23.57 -15.43
CA GLY A 3 6.73 22.15 -15.48
C GLY A 3 6.94 21.57 -14.09
N SER A 4 5.96 20.84 -13.56
CA SER A 4 6.20 20.00 -12.38
C SER A 4 7.34 19.06 -12.75
N GLY A 5 8.52 19.23 -12.15
CA GLY A 5 9.64 18.32 -12.36
C GLY A 5 9.26 16.89 -12.03
N SER A 6 9.99 15.93 -12.60
CA SER A 6 9.79 14.51 -12.32
C SER A 6 9.85 14.23 -10.81
N LEU A 7 8.85 13.51 -10.28
CA LEU A 7 8.79 13.12 -8.87
C LEU A 7 9.77 12.00 -8.52
N VAL A 8 10.26 11.29 -9.54
CA VAL A 8 11.25 10.22 -9.41
C VAL A 8 12.38 10.48 -10.40
N SER A 9 13.62 10.25 -9.99
CA SER A 9 14.78 10.39 -10.87
C SER A 9 14.84 9.26 -11.90
N LYS A 10 15.45 9.52 -13.07
CA LYS A 10 15.56 8.52 -14.15
C LYS A 10 16.39 7.30 -13.73
N ASP A 11 17.43 7.50 -12.93
CA ASP A 11 18.32 6.47 -12.40
C ASP A 11 17.68 5.63 -11.27
N PHE A 12 16.41 5.87 -10.93
CA PHE A 12 15.62 4.95 -10.12
C PHE A 12 15.37 3.64 -10.89
N PHE A 13 15.10 3.74 -12.19
CA PHE A 13 14.72 2.61 -13.01
C PHE A 13 15.94 1.89 -13.59
N PRO A 14 15.85 0.57 -13.88
CA PRO A 14 16.87 -0.13 -14.65
C PRO A 14 17.15 0.58 -15.97
N GLU A 15 18.43 0.77 -16.34
CA GLU A 15 18.84 1.54 -17.52
C GLU A 15 18.30 0.99 -18.85
N ASN A 16 18.00 -0.30 -18.88
CA ASN A 16 17.47 -1.01 -20.03
C ASN A 16 15.93 -1.03 -20.10
N LEU A 17 15.25 -0.34 -19.18
CA LEU A 17 13.81 -0.15 -19.20
C LEU A 17 13.48 1.34 -19.36
N GLU A 18 12.69 1.66 -20.37
CA GLU A 18 12.28 3.04 -20.64
C GLU A 18 10.95 3.37 -19.93
N PHE A 19 10.97 4.46 -19.14
CA PHE A 19 9.80 4.97 -18.43
C PHE A 19 9.64 6.47 -18.70
N ASP A 20 8.40 6.92 -18.90
CA ASP A 20 8.07 8.36 -18.84
C ASP A 20 7.96 8.78 -17.37
N VAL A 21 9.11 9.14 -16.78
CA VAL A 21 9.22 9.51 -15.36
C VAL A 21 8.33 10.69 -14.95
N ASN A 22 7.91 11.53 -15.90
CA ASN A 22 6.97 12.64 -15.62
C ASN A 22 5.54 12.16 -15.36
N ARG A 23 5.22 10.94 -15.81
CA ARG A 23 3.95 10.25 -15.61
C ARG A 23 4.01 9.29 -14.44
N ILE A 24 4.96 9.42 -13.52
CA ILE A 24 5.06 8.52 -12.37
C ILE A 24 4.82 9.28 -11.09
N PHE A 25 3.97 8.73 -10.24
CA PHE A 25 3.73 9.17 -8.88
C PHE A 25 4.27 8.10 -7.91
N PRO A 26 5.44 8.31 -7.29
CA PRO A 26 5.99 7.34 -6.36
C PRO A 26 5.27 7.40 -5.01
N MET A 27 4.93 6.23 -4.49
CA MET A 27 4.49 6.00 -3.12
C MET A 27 5.48 5.04 -2.45
N VAL A 28 6.26 5.55 -1.51
CA VAL A 28 7.20 4.73 -0.73
C VAL A 28 6.51 4.22 0.52
N VAL A 29 6.46 2.90 0.70
CA VAL A 29 5.82 2.28 1.85
C VAL A 29 6.87 1.97 2.91
N VAL A 30 6.75 2.62 4.06
CA VAL A 30 7.70 2.56 5.17
C VAL A 30 7.00 2.01 6.39
N ALA A 31 7.64 1.10 7.12
CA ALA A 31 7.06 0.49 8.31
C ALA A 31 8.15 -0.05 9.23
N THR A 32 7.89 -0.12 10.53
CA THR A 32 8.65 -0.97 11.45
C THR A 32 8.38 -2.47 11.18
N MET A 33 9.24 -3.35 11.68
CA MET A 33 9.09 -4.80 11.45
C MET A 33 7.75 -5.29 11.99
N SER A 34 7.12 -6.21 11.27
CA SER A 34 5.87 -6.87 11.67
C SER A 34 4.64 -5.95 11.78
N SER A 35 4.70 -4.70 11.28
CA SER A 35 3.55 -3.79 11.19
C SER A 35 2.57 -4.13 10.05
N GLY A 36 2.86 -5.19 9.28
CA GLY A 36 1.96 -5.70 8.24
C GLY A 36 2.06 -4.97 6.89
N LYS A 37 3.21 -4.34 6.58
CA LYS A 37 3.49 -3.66 5.30
C LYS A 37 3.15 -4.50 4.07
N SER A 38 3.72 -5.71 3.96
CA SER A 38 3.48 -6.58 2.81
C SER A 38 2.01 -7.00 2.70
N THR A 39 1.36 -7.27 3.83
CA THR A 39 -0.09 -7.54 3.90
C THR A 39 -0.90 -6.34 3.40
N LEU A 40 -0.54 -5.12 3.81
CA LEU A 40 -1.22 -3.91 3.36
C LEU A 40 -1.03 -3.66 1.87
N ILE A 41 0.17 -3.86 1.33
CA ILE A 41 0.42 -3.74 -0.10
C ILE A 41 -0.39 -4.79 -0.87
N ASN A 42 -0.37 -6.06 -0.44
CA ASN A 42 -1.20 -7.11 -1.07
C ASN A 42 -2.70 -6.80 -0.97
N ALA A 43 -3.14 -6.19 0.13
CA ALA A 43 -4.52 -5.72 0.27
C ALA A 43 -4.84 -4.61 -0.75
N LEU A 44 -3.96 -3.62 -0.95
CA LEU A 44 -4.13 -2.58 -1.97
C LEU A 44 -4.18 -3.18 -3.40
N LEU A 45 -3.31 -4.16 -3.68
CA LEU A 45 -3.29 -4.88 -4.96
C LEU A 45 -4.53 -5.80 -5.15
N GLY A 46 -5.09 -6.28 -4.05
CA GLY A 46 -6.17 -7.27 -4.02
C GLY A 46 -5.73 -8.70 -4.36
N LYS A 47 -4.45 -9.03 -4.17
CA LYS A 47 -3.83 -10.33 -4.47
C LYS A 47 -2.49 -10.49 -3.75
N ASP A 48 -2.03 -11.73 -3.61
CA ASP A 48 -0.69 -12.02 -3.06
C ASP A 48 0.36 -11.83 -4.15
N ILE A 49 1.04 -10.69 -4.16
CA ILE A 49 2.22 -10.50 -5.00
C ILE A 49 3.47 -10.52 -4.14
N LEU A 50 3.44 -9.85 -2.98
CA LEU A 50 4.56 -9.86 -2.06
C LEU A 50 4.46 -11.06 -1.11
N PRO A 51 5.56 -11.78 -0.85
CA PRO A 51 5.54 -12.93 0.05
C PRO A 51 5.14 -12.51 1.48
N ASN A 52 4.13 -13.17 2.04
CA ASN A 52 3.60 -12.94 3.39
C ASN A 52 4.19 -13.92 4.44
N ARG A 53 5.39 -14.47 4.20
CA ARG A 53 6.02 -15.45 5.10
C ARG A 53 6.86 -14.74 6.17
N ASN A 54 6.70 -15.16 7.42
CA ASN A 54 7.41 -14.67 8.62
C ASN A 54 8.96 -14.78 8.58
N ALA A 55 9.54 -15.30 7.51
CA ALA A 55 10.98 -15.32 7.31
C ALA A 55 11.39 -14.00 6.65
N ALA A 56 11.65 -12.95 7.44
CA ALA A 56 12.42 -11.74 7.10
C ALA A 56 12.55 -11.41 5.59
N CYS A 57 11.43 -11.28 4.86
CA CYS A 57 11.45 -11.06 3.41
C CYS A 57 11.41 -9.57 3.13
N THR A 58 12.58 -8.96 2.97
CA THR A 58 12.85 -7.89 1.99
C THR A 58 14.31 -7.45 2.15
N SER A 59 15.23 -8.22 1.58
CA SER A 59 16.61 -7.74 1.38
C SER A 59 16.72 -6.80 0.19
N LEU A 60 15.74 -6.88 -0.73
CA LEU A 60 15.71 -6.12 -1.98
C LEU A 60 14.46 -5.23 -2.03
N PRO A 61 14.57 -3.97 -2.50
CA PRO A 61 13.41 -3.14 -2.75
C PRO A 61 12.60 -3.72 -3.93
N VAL A 62 11.29 -3.87 -3.74
CA VAL A 62 10.35 -4.29 -4.79
C VAL A 62 9.55 -3.08 -5.24
N SER A 63 9.53 -2.82 -6.53
CA SER A 63 8.77 -1.72 -7.11
C SER A 63 7.60 -2.27 -7.93
N ILE A 64 6.39 -1.77 -7.69
CA ILE A 64 5.18 -2.18 -8.38
C ILE A 64 4.61 -0.97 -9.10
N LEU A 65 4.64 -1.00 -10.43
CA LEU A 65 4.04 0.02 -11.27
C LEU A 65 2.63 -0.41 -11.66
N ASP A 66 1.70 0.47 -11.37
CA ASP A 66 0.31 0.29 -11.71
C ASP A 66 0.08 0.37 -13.23
N ASP A 67 -0.80 -0.49 -13.72
CA ASP A 67 -1.25 -0.54 -15.10
C ASP A 67 -2.72 -0.93 -15.14
N ASP A 68 -3.60 0.05 -15.38
CA ASP A 68 -5.06 -0.13 -15.46
C ASP A 68 -5.49 -0.98 -16.66
N ARG A 69 -4.58 -1.28 -17.59
CA ARG A 69 -4.90 -2.16 -18.71
C ARG A 69 -5.06 -3.59 -18.21
N PRO A 70 -6.03 -4.35 -18.73
CA PRO A 70 -6.23 -5.76 -18.39
C PRO A 70 -5.13 -6.61 -19.02
N THR A 71 -3.91 -6.48 -18.52
CA THR A 71 -2.72 -7.23 -18.96
C THR A 71 -2.28 -8.18 -17.85
N LYS A 72 -1.68 -9.30 -18.26
CA LYS A 72 -1.05 -10.22 -17.32
C LYS A 72 0.09 -9.51 -16.61
N GLU A 73 0.20 -9.80 -15.31
CA GLU A 73 1.28 -9.31 -14.48
C GLU A 73 2.63 -9.71 -15.10
N SER A 74 3.59 -8.80 -15.00
CA SER A 74 4.93 -9.03 -15.55
C SER A 74 5.96 -8.65 -14.50
N VAL A 75 6.88 -9.56 -14.22
CA VAL A 75 7.99 -9.36 -13.29
C VAL A 75 9.26 -9.18 -14.11
N PHE A 76 10.00 -8.12 -13.81
CA PHE A 76 11.28 -7.76 -14.40
C PHE A 76 12.34 -7.87 -13.30
N ILE A 77 13.28 -8.78 -13.48
CA ILE A 77 14.37 -9.01 -12.51
C ILE A 77 15.66 -8.50 -13.14
N THR A 78 16.29 -7.52 -12.48
CA THR A 78 17.56 -6.96 -12.94
C THR A 78 18.69 -7.44 -12.04
N ASN A 79 19.73 -8.00 -12.63
CA ASN A 79 20.91 -8.45 -11.89
C ASN A 79 21.94 -7.33 -11.69
N LYS A 80 22.98 -7.58 -10.88
CA LYS A 80 24.07 -6.63 -10.62
C LYS A 80 24.89 -6.26 -11.87
N ALA A 81 24.86 -7.09 -12.92
CA ALA A 81 25.47 -6.82 -14.22
C ALA A 81 24.58 -5.95 -15.15
N GLY A 82 23.39 -5.55 -14.70
CA GLY A 82 22.47 -4.69 -15.47
C GLY A 82 21.62 -5.43 -16.49
N GLN A 83 21.63 -6.76 -16.52
CA GLN A 83 20.77 -7.56 -17.40
C GLN A 83 19.40 -7.76 -16.74
N THR A 84 18.33 -7.61 -17.52
CA THR A 84 16.96 -7.82 -17.04
C THR A 84 16.30 -8.99 -17.75
N SER A 85 15.74 -9.90 -16.97
CA SER A 85 14.83 -10.95 -17.43
C SER A 85 13.39 -10.57 -17.15
N VAL A 86 12.45 -11.06 -17.98
CA VAL A 86 11.03 -10.77 -17.86
C VAL A 86 10.23 -12.07 -17.85
N THR A 87 9.28 -12.19 -16.94
CA THR A 87 8.35 -13.33 -16.88
C THR A 87 6.94 -12.88 -16.48
N SER A 88 5.94 -13.61 -16.98
CA SER A 88 4.53 -13.47 -16.60
C SER A 88 3.95 -14.80 -16.10
N LYS A 89 4.83 -15.74 -15.73
CA LYS A 89 4.47 -17.09 -15.26
C LYS A 89 5.17 -17.37 -13.95
N ASP A 90 4.50 -18.16 -13.11
CA ASP A 90 5.03 -18.65 -11.83
C ASP A 90 5.60 -17.52 -10.95
N ILE A 91 4.90 -16.37 -10.92
CA ILE A 91 5.35 -15.13 -10.28
C ILE A 91 5.79 -15.37 -8.84
N ASP A 92 5.01 -16.13 -8.07
CA ASP A 92 5.33 -16.45 -6.68
C ASP A 92 6.69 -17.14 -6.54
N GLN A 93 6.95 -18.17 -7.37
CA GLN A 93 8.22 -18.92 -7.35
C GLN A 93 9.39 -18.06 -7.84
N VAL A 94 9.13 -17.20 -8.82
CA VAL A 94 10.12 -16.29 -9.39
C VAL A 94 10.55 -15.25 -8.34
N LEU A 95 9.59 -14.68 -7.61
CA LEU A 95 9.86 -13.72 -6.55
C LEU A 95 10.56 -14.37 -5.35
N GLU A 96 10.18 -15.60 -4.97
CA GLU A 96 10.84 -16.36 -3.90
C GLU A 96 12.33 -16.61 -4.26
N LYS A 97 12.61 -17.10 -5.47
CA LYS A 97 13.99 -17.29 -5.94
C LYS A 97 14.79 -15.99 -6.04
N ALA A 98 14.16 -14.92 -6.51
CA ALA A 98 14.82 -13.62 -6.66
C ALA A 98 15.19 -13.00 -5.31
N ASN A 99 14.40 -13.24 -4.27
CA ASN A 99 14.69 -12.76 -2.91
C ASN A 99 15.87 -13.49 -2.25
N GLU A 100 16.15 -14.72 -2.65
CA GLU A 100 17.28 -15.52 -2.16
C GLU A 100 18.57 -15.31 -2.98
N ASP A 101 18.47 -14.73 -4.18
CA ASP A 101 19.60 -14.56 -5.09
C ASP A 101 20.35 -13.23 -4.85
N THR A 102 21.55 -13.33 -4.26
CA THR A 102 22.45 -12.19 -4.01
C THR A 102 22.93 -11.46 -5.27
N ASN A 103 22.75 -12.04 -6.47
CA ASN A 103 23.06 -11.38 -7.74
C ASN A 103 21.91 -10.49 -8.24
N VAL A 104 20.71 -10.60 -7.64
CA VAL A 104 19.59 -9.72 -7.98
C VAL A 104 19.83 -8.34 -7.37
N LYS A 105 19.64 -7.30 -8.19
CA LYS A 105 19.77 -5.89 -7.79
C LYS A 105 18.42 -5.26 -7.51
N SER A 106 17.41 -5.55 -8.33
CA SER A 106 16.07 -4.96 -8.20
C SER A 106 15.00 -5.82 -8.85
N ILE A 107 13.80 -5.79 -8.26
CA ILE A 107 12.61 -6.44 -8.77
C ILE A 107 11.58 -5.36 -9.11
N PHE A 108 11.09 -5.38 -10.35
CA PHE A 108 10.04 -4.49 -10.81
C PHE A 108 8.85 -5.31 -11.27
N ILE A 109 7.64 -4.93 -10.86
CA ILE A 109 6.40 -5.65 -11.14
C ILE A 109 5.46 -4.68 -11.83
N ARG A 110 4.90 -5.08 -12.98
CA ARG A 110 3.78 -4.39 -13.59
C ARG A 110 2.50 -5.12 -13.22
N SER A 111 1.57 -4.44 -12.57
CA SER A 111 0.34 -5.04 -12.05
C SER A 111 -0.74 -3.99 -11.86
N HIS A 112 -2.00 -4.34 -12.16
CA HIS A 112 -3.16 -3.51 -11.82
C HIS A 112 -3.38 -3.42 -10.31
N ILE A 113 -3.58 -2.20 -9.79
CA ILE A 113 -3.90 -1.89 -8.40
C ILE A 113 -5.39 -1.52 -8.30
N LYS A 114 -6.22 -2.49 -7.91
CA LYS A 114 -7.70 -2.36 -8.00
C LYS A 114 -8.31 -1.16 -7.26
N GLY A 115 -7.63 -0.65 -6.23
CA GLY A 115 -8.15 0.42 -5.37
C GLY A 115 -7.76 1.84 -5.81
N VAL A 116 -6.82 1.99 -6.75
CA VAL A 116 -6.31 3.31 -7.16
C VAL A 116 -6.28 3.35 -8.68
N LEU A 117 -6.93 4.36 -9.26
CA LEU A 117 -6.95 4.57 -10.70
C LEU A 117 -5.79 5.46 -11.11
N ASN A 118 -5.15 5.11 -12.22
CA ASN A 118 -4.17 6.00 -12.82
C ASN A 118 -4.86 7.20 -13.46
N THR A 119 -4.25 8.37 -13.26
CA THR A 119 -4.78 9.64 -13.75
C THR A 119 -3.84 10.20 -14.82
N ASP A 120 -3.28 11.39 -14.61
CA ASP A 120 -2.20 11.90 -15.46
C ASP A 120 -0.84 11.23 -15.13
N ARG A 121 -0.77 10.53 -13.99
CA ARG A 121 0.39 9.76 -13.54
C ARG A 121 0.00 8.35 -13.11
N ALA A 122 0.87 7.38 -13.36
CA ALA A 122 0.81 6.03 -12.86
C ALA A 122 1.34 5.94 -11.42
N LEU A 123 0.67 5.18 -10.56
CA LEU A 123 1.14 4.91 -9.19
C LEU A 123 2.32 3.93 -9.23
N LEU A 124 3.44 4.30 -8.60
CA LEU A 124 4.58 3.42 -8.37
C LEU A 124 4.68 3.12 -6.87
N VAL A 125 4.26 1.93 -6.46
CA VAL A 125 4.39 1.47 -5.07
C VAL A 125 5.79 0.91 -4.86
N ILE A 126 6.48 1.42 -3.86
CA ILE A 126 7.85 1.02 -3.55
C ILE A 126 7.84 0.36 -2.19
N ASP A 127 8.00 -0.96 -2.19
CA ASP A 127 8.14 -1.75 -0.98
C ASP A 127 9.59 -1.69 -0.49
N THR A 128 9.80 -1.11 0.69
CA THR A 128 11.13 -0.97 1.26
C THR A 128 11.44 -2.14 2.20
N PRO A 129 12.70 -2.60 2.28
CA PRO A 129 13.20 -3.37 3.42
C PRO A 129 12.80 -2.71 4.76
N GLY A 130 12.42 -3.52 5.75
CA GLY A 130 12.13 -3.02 7.10
C GLY A 130 13.39 -2.46 7.78
N PRO A 131 13.30 -1.35 8.53
CA PRO A 131 14.46 -0.70 9.14
C PRO A 131 15.07 -1.51 10.29
N ASN A 132 14.34 -2.44 10.92
CA ASN A 132 14.84 -3.20 12.09
C ASN A 132 15.65 -4.46 11.79
N ASN A 133 15.99 -4.70 10.53
CA ASN A 133 17.26 -5.37 10.26
C ASN A 133 18.44 -4.38 10.43
N SER A 134 18.29 -3.30 11.20
CA SER A 134 19.23 -2.21 11.52
C SER A 134 20.49 -2.66 12.26
N GLN A 135 20.65 -3.95 12.59
CA GLN A 135 21.98 -4.47 12.87
C GLN A 135 22.86 -4.53 11.59
N ASN A 136 22.27 -4.40 10.40
CA ASN A 136 22.94 -4.27 9.12
C ASN A 136 22.74 -2.85 8.53
N SER A 137 23.82 -2.08 8.48
CA SER A 137 23.91 -0.77 7.83
C SER A 137 23.47 -0.76 6.36
N GLU A 138 23.45 -1.92 5.70
CA GLU A 138 23.09 -2.08 4.28
C GLU A 138 21.60 -1.82 4.00
N HIS A 139 20.69 -2.24 4.88
CA HIS A 139 19.24 -2.03 4.65
C HIS A 139 18.86 -0.56 4.80
N GLU A 140 19.45 0.11 5.77
CA GLU A 140 19.27 1.54 5.98
C GLU A 140 19.83 2.34 4.79
N GLN A 141 21.02 2.00 4.31
CA GLN A 141 21.59 2.58 3.08
C GLN A 141 20.71 2.35 1.86
N ALA A 142 20.10 1.17 1.73
CA ALA A 142 19.19 0.87 0.63
C ALA A 142 17.92 1.75 0.67
N LEU A 143 17.31 1.93 1.85
CA LEU A 143 16.17 2.81 2.03
C LEU A 143 16.53 4.26 1.67
N TRP A 144 17.63 4.78 2.22
CA TRP A 144 18.01 6.19 2.00
C TRP A 144 18.50 6.44 0.57
N GLY A 145 19.27 5.53 -0.01
CA GLY A 145 19.67 5.61 -1.42
C GLY A 145 18.48 5.53 -2.38
N LEU A 146 17.39 4.85 -1.99
CA LEU A 146 16.12 4.92 -2.70
C LEU A 146 15.48 6.30 -2.54
N MET A 147 15.37 6.78 -1.30
CA MET A 147 14.74 8.06 -0.99
C MET A 147 15.45 9.23 -1.67
N ASP A 148 16.77 9.17 -1.88
CA ASP A 148 17.54 10.18 -2.62
C ASP A 148 17.04 10.36 -4.06
N LYS A 149 16.58 9.28 -4.69
CA LYS A 149 16.04 9.27 -6.05
C LYS A 149 14.58 9.74 -6.14
N ILE A 150 13.94 10.02 -5.01
CA ILE A 150 12.56 10.49 -4.93
C ILE A 150 12.56 12.00 -4.64
N ASN A 151 11.95 12.78 -5.52
CA ASN A 151 11.91 14.26 -5.46
C ASN A 151 10.58 14.79 -4.87
N GLY A 152 9.58 13.93 -4.73
CA GLY A 152 8.25 14.21 -4.22
C GLY A 152 7.36 12.97 -4.38
N GLY A 153 6.07 13.08 -4.07
CA GLY A 153 5.16 11.92 -4.07
C GLY A 153 4.58 11.67 -2.69
N LEU A 154 4.40 10.40 -2.33
CA LEU A 154 3.77 10.00 -1.07
C LEU A 154 4.67 9.05 -0.27
N ILE A 155 4.72 9.25 1.04
CA ILE A 155 5.18 8.25 2.00
C ILE A 155 3.93 7.65 2.65
N LEU A 156 3.74 6.34 2.49
CA LEU A 156 2.74 5.58 3.23
C LEU A 156 3.43 4.93 4.42
N TYR A 157 3.25 5.51 5.61
CA TYR A 157 3.82 5.00 6.84
C TYR A 157 2.85 4.02 7.51
N VAL A 158 3.27 2.77 7.70
CA VAL A 158 2.44 1.72 8.32
C VAL A 158 2.80 1.61 9.80
N LEU A 159 1.89 2.07 10.65
CA LEU A 159 1.94 1.92 12.10
C LEU A 159 1.28 0.60 12.51
N ASN A 160 1.77 -0.01 13.60
CA ASN A 160 1.10 -1.14 14.23
C ASN A 160 0.26 -0.63 15.42
N ALA A 161 -1.07 -0.81 15.36
CA ALA A 161 -1.98 -0.37 16.41
C ALA A 161 -1.68 -0.99 17.78
N THR A 162 -1.18 -2.24 17.83
CA THR A 162 -0.89 -2.94 19.08
C THR A 162 0.48 -2.60 19.68
N GLN A 163 1.31 -1.85 18.96
CA GLN A 163 2.73 -1.63 19.29
C GLN A 163 3.20 -0.20 19.04
N LEU A 164 2.31 0.78 19.21
CA LEU A 164 2.65 2.20 19.03
C LEU A 164 3.79 2.64 19.96
N GLY A 165 4.78 3.36 19.41
CA GLY A 165 5.80 4.04 20.22
C GLY A 165 6.92 3.18 20.78
N ILE A 166 7.10 1.93 20.31
CA ILE A 166 8.31 1.14 20.61
C ILE A 166 9.55 1.84 20.01
N ASN A 167 10.71 1.69 20.66
CA ASN A 167 11.97 2.44 20.38
C ASN A 167 12.32 2.59 18.89
N ASP A 168 12.11 1.54 18.10
CA ASP A 168 12.45 1.52 16.68
C ASP A 168 11.55 2.41 15.81
N ASP A 169 10.28 2.56 16.18
CA ASP A 169 9.32 3.42 15.47
C ASP A 169 9.72 4.89 15.61
N LYS A 170 10.25 5.26 16.78
CA LYS A 170 10.67 6.64 17.06
C LYS A 170 11.86 7.09 16.21
N TYR A 171 12.83 6.20 15.97
CA TYR A 171 13.96 6.51 15.09
C TYR A 171 13.49 6.76 13.66
N LEU A 172 12.72 5.83 13.09
CA LEU A 172 12.25 5.91 11.71
C LEU A 172 11.37 7.15 11.48
N ILE A 173 10.45 7.45 12.40
CA ILE A 173 9.63 8.68 12.34
C ILE A 173 10.51 9.94 12.35
N GLY A 174 11.56 9.96 13.17
CA GLY A 174 12.54 11.05 13.20
C GLY A 174 13.21 11.27 11.85
N GLU A 175 13.63 10.20 11.18
CA GLU A 175 14.24 10.29 9.85
C GLU A 175 13.23 10.70 8.76
N ILE A 176 12.01 10.18 8.80
CA ILE A 176 10.95 10.59 7.87
C ILE A 176 10.61 12.08 8.05
N LYS A 177 10.66 12.60 9.27
CA LYS A 177 10.50 14.03 9.54
C LYS A 177 11.61 14.87 8.90
N LYS A 178 12.87 14.44 9.03
CA LYS A 178 14.01 15.11 8.37
C LYS A 178 13.84 15.09 6.86
N LEU A 179 13.46 13.94 6.29
CA LEU A 179 13.21 13.77 4.86
C LEU A 179 12.10 14.70 4.37
N LYS A 180 10.97 14.74 5.08
CA LYS A 180 9.83 15.63 4.77
C LYS A 180 10.22 17.11 4.82
N THR A 181 11.10 17.49 5.76
CA THR A 181 11.64 18.85 5.86
C THR A 181 12.54 19.19 4.67
N ALA A 182 13.41 18.26 4.27
CA ALA A 182 14.30 18.43 3.12
C ALA A 182 13.55 18.39 1.77
N LYS A 183 12.45 17.63 1.69
CA LYS A 183 11.66 17.39 0.48
C LYS A 183 10.19 17.75 0.72
N PRO A 184 9.83 19.05 0.70
CA PRO A 184 8.49 19.51 1.06
C PRO A 184 7.38 18.96 0.16
N ASN A 185 7.71 18.52 -1.06
CA ASN A 185 6.79 17.91 -2.02
C ASN A 185 6.42 16.45 -1.72
N LEU A 186 7.00 15.82 -0.69
CA LEU A 186 6.56 14.50 -0.20
C LEU A 186 5.37 14.67 0.72
N SER A 187 4.20 14.10 0.44
CA SER A 187 3.13 13.96 1.45
C SER A 187 3.39 12.73 2.33
N VAL A 188 2.77 12.69 3.50
CA VAL A 188 2.81 11.53 4.40
C VAL A 188 1.39 11.16 4.78
N ILE A 189 1.05 9.89 4.65
CA ILE A 189 -0.19 9.29 5.16
C ILE A 189 0.21 8.17 6.12
N PHE A 190 -0.44 8.10 7.28
CA PHE A 190 -0.24 7.07 8.26
C PHE A 190 -1.37 6.05 8.18
N ALA A 191 -1.05 4.79 7.89
CA ALA A 191 -1.96 3.66 8.02
C ALA A 191 -1.75 3.02 9.39
N LEU A 192 -2.70 3.19 10.29
CA LEU A 192 -2.72 2.53 11.60
C LEU A 192 -3.28 1.11 11.39
N ASN A 193 -2.38 0.17 11.11
CA ASN A 193 -2.73 -1.18 10.70
C ASN A 193 -2.94 -2.11 11.90
N LYS A 194 -3.53 -3.28 11.65
CA LYS A 194 -3.88 -4.32 12.64
C LYS A 194 -4.98 -3.90 13.60
N MET A 195 -5.92 -3.10 13.11
CA MET A 195 -7.11 -2.72 13.87
C MET A 195 -8.02 -3.91 14.19
N ASP A 196 -7.80 -5.06 13.57
CA ASP A 196 -8.45 -6.33 13.91
C ASP A 196 -7.84 -7.05 15.12
N GLU A 197 -6.64 -6.65 15.57
CA GLU A 197 -5.93 -7.26 16.71
C GLU A 197 -6.05 -6.43 18.00
N ILE A 198 -6.77 -5.30 17.98
CA ILE A 198 -6.95 -4.47 19.17
C ILE A 198 -7.94 -5.09 20.14
N ASP A 199 -7.80 -4.73 21.41
CA ASP A 199 -8.70 -5.20 22.46
C ASP A 199 -9.73 -4.11 22.81
N GLU A 200 -10.89 -4.20 22.16
CA GLU A 200 -12.00 -3.26 22.37
C GLU A 200 -12.63 -3.34 23.77
N GLU A 201 -12.32 -4.36 24.58
CA GLU A 201 -12.77 -4.41 25.98
C GLU A 201 -12.04 -3.38 26.87
N TYR A 202 -10.82 -2.99 26.49
CA TYR A 202 -10.01 -2.02 27.23
C TYR A 202 -10.00 -0.63 26.59
N GLU A 203 -9.83 -0.54 25.27
CA GLU A 203 -9.71 0.73 24.55
C GLU A 203 -10.51 0.70 23.24
N SER A 204 -11.28 1.74 22.97
CA SER A 204 -12.05 1.82 21.72
C SER A 204 -11.14 2.10 20.51
N VAL A 205 -11.62 1.81 19.30
CA VAL A 205 -10.97 2.24 18.03
C VAL A 205 -10.64 3.74 18.05
N GLU A 206 -11.53 4.57 18.61
CA GLU A 206 -11.32 6.02 18.72
C GLU A 206 -10.11 6.35 19.61
N ASP A 207 -9.92 5.62 20.71
CA ASP A 207 -8.82 5.84 21.65
C ASP A 207 -7.47 5.46 21.03
N TYR A 208 -7.39 4.34 20.29
CA TYR A 208 -6.19 3.96 19.54
C TYR A 208 -5.81 5.03 18.50
N VAL A 209 -6.79 5.57 17.77
CA VAL A 209 -6.54 6.65 16.78
C VAL A 209 -6.09 7.94 17.47
N LYS A 210 -6.71 8.33 18.60
CA LYS A 210 -6.28 9.49 19.40
C LYS A 210 -4.85 9.33 19.92
N THR A 211 -4.51 8.13 20.40
CA THR A 211 -3.16 7.81 20.87
C THR A 211 -2.13 7.89 19.74
N ALA A 212 -2.42 7.33 18.57
CA ALA A 212 -1.59 7.48 17.38
C ALA A 212 -1.41 8.96 16.99
N ASN A 213 -2.49 9.75 17.00
CA ASN A 213 -2.42 11.17 16.67
C ASN A 213 -1.55 11.98 17.63
N ARG A 214 -1.69 11.72 18.94
CA ARG A 214 -0.84 12.33 19.97
C ARG A 214 0.62 11.95 19.78
N TYR A 215 0.91 10.67 19.59
CA TYR A 215 2.26 10.18 19.33
C TYR A 215 2.89 10.85 18.10
N LEU A 216 2.17 10.94 16.98
CA LEU A 216 2.66 11.60 15.78
C LEU A 216 2.89 13.11 15.99
N THR A 217 1.98 13.77 16.72
CA THR A 217 2.11 15.19 17.07
C THR A 217 3.36 15.44 17.93
N GLU A 218 3.60 14.62 18.95
CA GLU A 218 4.79 14.71 19.80
C GLU A 218 6.09 14.50 19.02
N ASN A 219 6.04 13.75 17.92
CA ASN A 219 7.18 13.57 17.02
C ASN A 219 7.24 14.62 15.89
N GLY A 220 6.32 15.59 15.87
CA GLY A 220 6.32 16.75 14.98
C GLY A 220 5.60 16.55 13.65
N PHE A 221 4.63 15.64 13.60
CA PHE A 221 3.68 15.50 12.50
C PHE A 221 2.31 16.04 12.92
N GLU A 222 2.17 17.36 12.94
CA GLU A 222 0.92 18.05 13.25
C GLU A 222 -0.11 17.90 12.11
N GLY A 223 -1.39 17.67 12.45
CA GLY A 223 -2.46 17.56 11.45
C GLY A 223 -2.32 16.35 10.51
N SER A 224 -1.77 15.24 11.01
CA SER A 224 -1.53 14.02 10.24
C SER A 224 -2.80 13.41 9.67
N THR A 225 -2.73 12.86 8.45
CA THR A 225 -3.76 11.95 7.93
C THR A 225 -3.50 10.55 8.46
N ILE A 226 -4.38 10.07 9.35
CA ILE A 226 -4.28 8.76 10.00
C ILE A 226 -5.51 7.94 9.62
N ILE A 227 -5.28 6.80 8.96
CA ILE A 227 -6.35 5.90 8.54
C ILE A 227 -6.22 4.59 9.34
N PRO A 228 -7.17 4.25 10.22
CA PRO A 228 -7.22 2.92 10.85
C PRO A 228 -7.56 1.87 9.78
N VAL A 229 -6.77 0.80 9.73
CA VAL A 229 -6.90 -0.24 8.71
C VAL A 229 -6.73 -1.65 9.31
N SER A 230 -7.54 -2.59 8.83
CA SER A 230 -7.22 -4.03 8.92
C SER A 230 -6.82 -4.56 7.55
N ALA A 231 -5.51 -4.60 7.30
CA ALA A 231 -4.99 -5.07 6.01
C ALA A 231 -5.31 -6.55 5.77
N MET A 232 -5.27 -7.38 6.82
CA MET A 232 -5.52 -8.81 6.69
C MET A 232 -7.00 -9.09 6.34
N ALA A 233 -7.94 -8.42 7.01
CA ALA A 233 -9.37 -8.52 6.68
C ALA A 233 -9.63 -8.07 5.24
N ALA A 234 -9.09 -6.90 4.85
CA ALA A 234 -9.23 -6.40 3.50
C ALA A 234 -8.70 -7.38 2.44
N MET A 235 -7.54 -7.98 2.70
CA MET A 235 -6.91 -8.95 1.80
C MET A 235 -7.79 -10.20 1.61
N VAL A 236 -8.28 -10.83 2.69
CA VAL A 236 -9.10 -12.05 2.55
C VAL A 236 -10.47 -11.78 1.92
N PHE A 237 -11.08 -10.62 2.18
CA PHE A 237 -12.32 -10.22 1.50
C PHE A 237 -12.10 -10.01 -0.01
N LYS A 238 -11.02 -9.31 -0.40
CA LYS A 238 -10.69 -9.12 -1.82
C LYS A 238 -10.37 -10.44 -2.52
N LYS A 239 -9.72 -11.40 -1.86
CA LYS A 239 -9.51 -12.75 -2.42
C LYS A 239 -10.82 -13.48 -2.66
N ALA A 240 -11.72 -13.44 -1.68
CA ALA A 240 -13.03 -14.08 -1.79
C ALA A 240 -13.85 -13.46 -2.95
N LEU A 241 -13.89 -12.12 -3.04
CA LEU A 241 -14.55 -11.39 -4.14
C LEU A 241 -13.93 -11.68 -5.51
N ALA A 242 -12.62 -11.95 -5.57
CA ALA A 242 -11.91 -12.30 -6.79
C ALA A 242 -12.02 -13.79 -7.17
N GLY A 243 -12.61 -14.64 -6.31
CA GLY A 243 -12.63 -16.09 -6.51
C GLY A 243 -11.24 -16.74 -6.40
N THR A 244 -10.28 -16.08 -5.76
CA THR A 244 -8.93 -16.59 -5.58
C THR A 244 -8.92 -17.73 -4.56
N LYS A 245 -8.12 -18.77 -4.81
CA LYS A 245 -7.95 -19.87 -3.86
C LYS A 245 -7.33 -19.36 -2.55
N MET A 246 -8.04 -19.57 -1.45
CA MET A 246 -7.55 -19.28 -0.11
C MET A 246 -7.10 -20.56 0.60
N THR A 247 -6.08 -20.43 1.45
CA THR A 247 -5.64 -21.48 2.37
C THR A 247 -6.68 -21.71 3.47
N ARG A 248 -6.57 -22.83 4.18
CA ARG A 248 -7.45 -23.14 5.32
C ARG A 248 -7.41 -22.05 6.40
N SER A 249 -6.23 -21.51 6.70
CA SER A 249 -6.05 -20.45 7.68
C SER A 249 -6.70 -19.15 7.23
N GLU A 250 -6.54 -18.77 5.97
CA GLU A 250 -7.19 -17.57 5.40
C GLU A 250 -8.71 -17.69 5.39
N CYS A 251 -9.25 -18.87 5.09
CA CYS A 251 -10.69 -19.06 5.17
C CYS A 251 -11.21 -18.97 6.63
N ASN A 252 -10.42 -19.38 7.63
CA ASN A 252 -10.79 -19.18 9.04
C ASN A 252 -10.77 -17.69 9.41
N LEU A 253 -9.73 -16.96 8.98
CA LEU A 253 -9.63 -15.52 9.15
C LEU A 253 -10.80 -14.79 8.48
N PHE A 254 -11.15 -15.19 7.26
CA PHE A 254 -12.31 -14.67 6.54
C PHE A 254 -13.59 -14.80 7.37
N GLU A 255 -13.88 -15.97 7.93
CA GLU A 255 -15.10 -16.16 8.76
C GLU A 255 -15.10 -15.26 10.00
N ALA A 256 -13.96 -15.15 10.69
CA ALA A 256 -13.81 -14.29 11.86
C ALA A 256 -13.98 -12.81 11.51
N PHE A 257 -13.27 -12.33 10.48
CA PHE A 257 -13.34 -10.94 10.06
C PHE A 257 -14.69 -10.59 9.44
N TYR A 258 -15.35 -11.52 8.74
CA TYR A 258 -16.70 -11.29 8.26
C TYR A 258 -17.64 -11.00 9.43
N SER A 259 -17.55 -11.77 10.51
CA SER A 259 -18.33 -11.51 11.73
C SER A 259 -17.99 -10.17 12.38
N LEU A 260 -16.74 -9.72 12.29
CA LEU A 260 -16.27 -8.47 12.89
C LEU A 260 -16.69 -7.23 12.07
N TYR A 261 -16.55 -7.28 10.74
CA TYR A 261 -16.69 -6.11 9.87
C TYR A 261 -18.01 -6.05 9.11
N VAL A 262 -18.81 -7.12 9.08
CA VAL A 262 -20.14 -7.05 8.46
C VAL A 262 -21.00 -6.02 9.22
N PRO A 263 -21.70 -5.11 8.51
CA PRO A 263 -22.55 -4.14 9.18
C PRO A 263 -23.70 -4.84 9.92
N ASN A 264 -23.89 -4.49 11.19
CA ASN A 264 -25.08 -4.89 11.95
C ASN A 264 -26.32 -4.02 11.59
N ASP A 265 -26.11 -2.85 10.97
CA ASP A 265 -27.13 -1.83 10.69
C ASP A 265 -27.41 -1.61 9.18
N TYR A 266 -28.23 -0.58 8.89
CA TYR A 266 -28.53 -0.12 7.53
C TYR A 266 -27.29 0.50 6.86
N SER A 267 -26.63 -0.26 5.98
CA SER A 267 -25.79 0.30 4.92
C SER A 267 -26.52 0.32 3.58
N MET A 268 -26.58 1.48 2.93
CA MET A 268 -27.19 1.60 1.60
C MET A 268 -26.27 1.07 0.49
N LYS A 269 -24.95 1.04 0.71
CA LYS A 269 -23.99 0.70 -0.35
C LYS A 269 -24.07 -0.77 -0.76
N LYS A 270 -24.38 -1.68 0.17
CA LYS A 270 -24.66 -3.11 -0.14
C LYS A 270 -25.87 -3.33 -1.06
N TYR A 271 -26.69 -2.31 -1.28
CA TYR A 271 -27.82 -2.33 -2.23
C TYR A 271 -27.56 -1.49 -3.49
N ALA A 272 -26.46 -0.73 -3.54
CA ALA A 272 -26.16 0.16 -4.65
C ALA A 272 -25.72 -0.62 -5.89
N ILE A 273 -26.36 -0.37 -7.04
CA ILE A 273 -25.93 -0.92 -8.33
C ILE A 273 -25.21 0.18 -9.11
N THR A 274 -23.93 -0.03 -9.39
CA THR A 274 -23.10 0.85 -10.22
C THR A 274 -22.32 0.02 -11.25
N PRO A 275 -21.64 0.64 -12.23
CA PRO A 275 -20.73 -0.10 -13.12
C PRO A 275 -19.69 -0.95 -12.37
N ASP A 276 -19.26 -0.52 -11.18
CA ASP A 276 -18.27 -1.20 -10.34
C ASP A 276 -18.90 -2.19 -9.34
N LEU A 277 -20.21 -2.09 -9.08
CA LEU A 277 -20.96 -2.87 -8.09
C LEU A 277 -22.15 -3.60 -8.72
N LYS A 278 -21.92 -4.37 -9.79
CA LYS A 278 -23.00 -5.05 -10.54
C LYS A 278 -23.57 -6.29 -9.85
N MET A 279 -22.75 -6.99 -9.07
CA MET A 279 -23.07 -8.33 -8.55
C MET A 279 -23.53 -8.32 -7.09
N GLN A 280 -24.00 -7.17 -6.56
CA GLN A 280 -24.29 -6.99 -5.12
C GLN A 280 -25.34 -7.95 -4.53
N PHE A 281 -26.20 -8.50 -5.38
CA PHE A 281 -27.24 -9.46 -4.98
C PHE A 281 -26.84 -10.91 -5.21
N GLU A 282 -25.71 -11.15 -5.86
CA GLU A 282 -25.16 -12.49 -6.03
C GLU A 282 -24.42 -12.94 -4.76
N THR A 283 -24.05 -14.21 -4.75
CA THR A 283 -23.41 -14.84 -3.60
C THR A 283 -22.13 -15.57 -3.99
N ILE A 284 -21.18 -15.62 -3.08
CA ILE A 284 -19.98 -16.46 -3.17
C ILE A 284 -20.00 -17.52 -2.07
N GLU A 285 -19.24 -18.60 -2.28
CA GLU A 285 -19.08 -19.66 -1.30
C GLU A 285 -17.69 -19.63 -0.68
N VAL A 286 -17.61 -19.64 0.65
CA VAL A 286 -16.36 -19.83 1.40
C VAL A 286 -16.60 -20.90 2.47
N LYS A 287 -15.82 -22.00 2.42
CA LYS A 287 -15.95 -23.18 3.30
C LYS A 287 -17.39 -23.73 3.39
N GLY A 288 -18.11 -23.82 2.27
CA GLY A 288 -19.48 -24.37 2.25
C GLY A 288 -20.55 -23.42 2.79
N LYS A 289 -20.19 -22.19 3.17
CA LYS A 289 -21.13 -21.14 3.57
C LYS A 289 -21.26 -20.11 2.46
N THR A 290 -22.48 -19.61 2.28
CA THR A 290 -22.83 -18.64 1.25
C THR A 290 -22.81 -17.23 1.83
N TYR A 291 -22.17 -16.30 1.14
CA TYR A 291 -22.03 -14.89 1.54
C TYR A 291 -22.49 -14.00 0.39
N ARG A 292 -23.29 -12.97 0.69
CA ARG A 292 -23.74 -12.02 -0.32
C ARG A 292 -22.62 -11.03 -0.65
N ILE A 293 -22.40 -10.78 -1.93
CA ILE A 293 -21.35 -9.87 -2.41
C ILE A 293 -21.55 -8.45 -1.87
N GLY A 294 -22.80 -7.98 -1.77
CA GLY A 294 -23.16 -6.71 -1.13
C GLY A 294 -22.63 -6.55 0.29
N ASP A 295 -22.82 -7.57 1.12
CA ASP A 295 -22.38 -7.54 2.51
C ASP A 295 -20.85 -7.59 2.61
N LEU A 296 -20.19 -8.33 1.71
CA LEU A 296 -18.73 -8.39 1.63
C LEU A 296 -18.09 -7.08 1.19
N ASN A 297 -18.65 -6.41 0.19
CA ASN A 297 -18.17 -5.09 -0.24
C ASN A 297 -18.31 -4.07 0.90
N GLN A 298 -19.40 -4.12 1.66
CA GLN A 298 -19.54 -3.25 2.84
C GLN A 298 -18.55 -3.63 3.96
N ALA A 299 -18.36 -4.92 4.23
CA ALA A 299 -17.38 -5.36 5.22
C ALA A 299 -15.96 -4.92 4.82
N LEU A 300 -15.62 -4.98 3.53
CA LEU A 300 -14.36 -4.48 2.99
C LEU A 300 -14.18 -2.99 3.27
N GLU A 301 -15.20 -2.16 3.11
CA GLU A 301 -15.11 -0.73 3.45
C GLU A 301 -14.90 -0.50 4.93
N ASN A 302 -15.56 -1.29 5.77
CA ASN A 302 -15.44 -1.19 7.23
C ASN A 302 -14.03 -1.56 7.72
N THR A 303 -13.20 -2.23 6.90
CA THR A 303 -11.78 -2.45 7.22
C THR A 303 -10.92 -1.19 7.13
N GLY A 304 -11.44 -0.08 6.60
CA GLY A 304 -10.72 1.18 6.39
C GLY A 304 -9.85 1.24 5.13
N ILE A 305 -9.66 0.11 4.42
CA ILE A 305 -8.79 0.06 3.23
C ILE A 305 -9.26 1.02 2.11
N SER A 306 -10.57 1.15 1.90
CA SER A 306 -11.11 2.03 0.86
C SER A 306 -10.89 3.51 1.15
N ILE A 307 -10.87 3.90 2.44
CA ILE A 307 -10.52 5.26 2.84
C ILE A 307 -9.04 5.52 2.55
N LEU A 308 -8.18 4.53 2.82
CA LEU A 308 -6.76 4.62 2.50
C LEU A 308 -6.52 4.75 0.99
N GLU A 309 -7.20 3.94 0.18
CA GLU A 309 -7.19 4.00 -1.28
C GLU A 309 -7.60 5.39 -1.79
N ASP A 310 -8.70 5.95 -1.27
CA ASP A 310 -9.16 7.30 -1.60
C ASP A 310 -8.12 8.37 -1.24
N CYS A 311 -7.44 8.23 -0.11
CA CYS A 311 -6.38 9.15 0.31
C CYS A 311 -5.14 9.05 -0.60
N ILE A 312 -4.76 7.85 -1.02
CA ILE A 312 -3.67 7.62 -1.99
C ILE A 312 -4.05 8.24 -3.35
N GLN A 313 -5.27 7.99 -3.83
CA GLN A 313 -5.79 8.57 -5.07
C GLN A 313 -5.78 10.10 -5.03
N LYS A 314 -6.24 10.70 -3.93
CA LYS A 314 -6.21 12.16 -3.73
C LYS A 314 -4.78 12.68 -3.75
N ALA A 315 -3.83 12.02 -3.08
CA ALA A 315 -2.43 12.41 -3.09
C ALA A 315 -1.83 12.36 -4.50
N GLN A 316 -2.15 11.33 -5.28
CA GLN A 316 -1.73 11.19 -6.69
C GLN A 316 -2.26 12.35 -7.56
N ILE A 317 -3.55 12.65 -7.46
CA ILE A 317 -4.21 13.74 -8.19
C ILE A 317 -3.64 15.11 -7.78
N MET A 318 -3.46 15.34 -6.48
CA MET A 318 -2.93 16.60 -5.96
C MET A 318 -1.44 16.80 -6.25
N GLY A 319 -0.69 15.71 -6.44
CA GLY A 319 0.67 15.73 -6.98
C GLY A 319 0.73 16.17 -8.44
N GLY A 320 -0.40 16.07 -9.17
CA GLY A 320 -0.60 16.61 -10.51
C GLY A 320 -0.85 18.12 -10.53
N LYS A 321 -1.08 18.70 -11.72
CA LYS A 321 -1.34 20.14 -11.86
C LYS A 321 -2.71 20.50 -11.27
N ARG A 322 -2.74 21.34 -10.24
CA ARG A 322 -3.99 21.99 -9.79
C ARG A 322 -4.58 22.85 -10.91
N LEU A 323 -5.82 22.55 -11.33
CA LEU A 323 -6.61 23.42 -12.19
C LEU A 323 -6.95 24.70 -11.42
N LYS A 324 -6.49 25.85 -11.90
CA LYS A 324 -6.91 27.17 -11.40
C LYS A 324 -7.98 27.73 -12.32
N ASN A 325 -9.23 27.73 -11.87
CA ASN A 325 -10.29 28.45 -12.57
C ASN A 325 -10.11 29.95 -12.33
N THR A 326 -9.94 30.72 -13.40
CA THR A 326 -9.88 32.18 -13.32
C THR A 326 -11.15 32.73 -13.97
N ILE A 327 -12.04 33.32 -13.15
CA ILE A 327 -13.20 34.05 -13.65
C ILE A 327 -12.74 35.47 -13.94
N ARG A 328 -12.85 35.94 -15.19
CA ARG A 328 -12.61 37.33 -15.57
C ARG A 328 -13.94 37.95 -16.03
N ILE A 329 -14.23 39.15 -15.54
CA ILE A 329 -15.33 39.97 -16.06
C ILE A 329 -14.87 40.53 -17.41
N LYS A 330 -15.66 40.32 -18.47
CA LYS A 330 -15.42 41.01 -19.75
C LYS A 330 -15.73 42.49 -19.55
N GLY A 331 -14.71 43.33 -19.67
CA GLY A 331 -14.86 44.77 -19.88
C GLY A 331 -15.07 45.07 -21.36
#